data_AF-A0A561XHM4-F1
#
_entry.id   AF-A0A561XHM4-F1
#
_cell.length_a   1.000
_cell.length_b   1.000
_cell.length_c   1.000
_cell.angle_alpha   90.00
_cell.angle_beta   90.00
_cell.angle_gamma   90.00
#
_symmetry.space_group_name_H-M   'P 1'
#
loop_
_entity.id
_entity.type
_entity.pdbx_description
1 polymer ?
#
loop_
_entity_poly.entity_id
_entity_poly.type
_entity_poly.pdbx_seq_one_letter_code
_entity_poly.pdbx_strand_id
1 'polypeptide(L)' 'MPDSKSQIGGQDRKRINLSEDYEVRDWAKKFHVTPEQLKAAVGAVGNEAAAVEAHLKQSR' A
#
# COMPACT_ATOMS: atom_id res chain seq x y z
N MET A 1 -4.05 0.13 29.89
CA MET A 1 -2.87 -0.07 29.03
C MET A 1 -3.28 0.33 27.61
N PRO A 2 -2.74 1.40 27.02
CA PRO A 2 -3.02 1.74 25.64
C PRO A 2 -2.12 0.88 24.72
N ASP A 3 -2.55 0.72 23.47
CA ASP A 3 -1.69 0.38 22.32
C ASP A 3 -1.35 -1.09 22.03
N SER A 4 -2.25 -2.04 22.32
CA SER A 4 -2.31 -3.30 21.54
C SER A 4 -3.24 -3.14 20.34
N LYS A 5 -2.98 -2.14 19.50
CA LYS A 5 -3.50 -2.07 18.12
C LYS A 5 -2.42 -2.49 17.11
N SER A 6 -1.41 -3.26 17.49
CA SER A 6 -0.47 -3.87 16.52
C SER A 6 -1.09 -4.92 15.58
N GLN A 7 -2.42 -5.02 15.53
CA GLN A 7 -3.17 -5.70 14.47
C GLN A 7 -3.82 -4.73 13.47
N ILE A 8 -3.37 -3.46 13.38
CA ILE A 8 -3.81 -2.54 12.32
C ILE A 8 -3.34 -3.10 10.96
N GLY A 9 -4.22 -3.84 10.32
CA GLY A 9 -4.16 -4.10 8.89
C GLY A 9 -3.36 -5.33 8.46
N GLY A 10 -3.75 -6.50 9.00
CA GLY A 10 -3.79 -7.80 8.31
C GLY A 10 -2.58 -8.19 7.46
N GLN A 11 -1.91 -9.25 7.90
CA GLN A 11 -0.98 -10.06 7.10
C GLN A 11 -1.56 -10.44 5.70
N ASP A 12 -2.88 -10.32 5.51
CA ASP A 12 -3.66 -10.65 4.31
C ASP A 12 -4.29 -9.45 3.57
N ARG A 13 -3.78 -8.21 3.71
CA ARG A 13 -4.30 -7.10 2.88
C ARG A 13 -3.94 -7.33 1.40
N LYS A 14 -4.90 -7.87 0.65
CA LYS A 14 -4.81 -8.10 -0.81
C LYS A 14 -5.01 -6.82 -1.62
N ARG A 15 -5.63 -5.80 -1.03
CA ARG A 15 -5.95 -4.52 -1.69
C ARG A 15 -5.42 -3.32 -0.90
N ILE A 16 -5.02 -2.30 -1.63
CA ILE A 16 -4.55 -1.01 -1.13
C ILE A 16 -5.74 -0.07 -1.05
N ASN A 17 -6.12 0.36 0.15
CA ASN A 17 -7.10 1.42 0.28
C ASN A 17 -6.43 2.78 0.19
N LEU A 18 -6.81 3.57 -0.81
CA LEU A 18 -6.33 4.96 -0.96
C LEU A 18 -7.19 5.97 -0.18
N SER A 19 -8.33 5.55 0.38
CA SER A 19 -9.23 6.44 1.14
C SER A 19 -8.70 6.80 2.52
N GLU A 20 -7.75 6.04 3.05
CA GLU A 20 -7.17 6.28 4.37
C GLU A 20 -5.69 6.63 4.25
N ASP A 21 -5.33 7.86 4.62
CA ASP A 21 -3.96 8.37 4.46
C ASP A 21 -2.91 7.56 5.23
N TYR A 22 -3.27 7.02 6.40
CA TYR A 22 -2.36 6.16 7.15
C TYR A 22 -2.09 4.85 6.40
N GLU A 23 -3.07 4.37 5.65
CA GLU A 23 -2.99 3.13 4.88
C GLU A 23 -2.10 3.31 3.65
N VAL A 24 -2.25 4.43 2.95
CA VAL A 24 -1.36 4.86 1.86
C VAL A 24 0.09 4.97 2.35
N ARG A 25 0.31 5.60 3.51
CA ARG A 25 1.65 5.75 4.09
C ARG A 25 2.28 4.41 4.45
N ASP A 26 1.50 3.49 5.01
CA ASP A 26 1.96 2.15 5.37
C ASP A 26 2.37 1.33 4.15
N TRP A 27 1.53 1.33 3.10
CA TRP A 27 1.83 0.68 1.83
C TRP A 27 3.03 1.31 1.10
N ALA A 28 3.10 2.64 1.08
CA ALA A 28 4.23 3.36 0.49
C ALA A 28 5.55 2.97 1.16
N LYS A 29 5.57 2.85 2.51
CA LYS A 29 6.72 2.34 3.26
C LYS A 29 7.04 0.89 2.89
N LYS A 30 6.03 0.01 2.83
CA LYS A 30 6.20 -1.42 2.50
C LYS A 30 6.81 -1.62 1.11
N PHE A 31 6.40 -0.82 0.13
CA PHE A 31 6.93 -0.88 -1.23
C PHE A 31 8.16 0.02 -1.45
N HIS A 32 8.61 0.74 -0.43
CA HIS A 32 9.72 1.70 -0.52
C HIS A 32 9.52 2.78 -1.60
N VAL A 33 8.28 3.26 -1.77
CA VAL A 33 7.91 4.29 -2.74
C VAL A 33 7.28 5.49 -2.05
N THR A 34 7.08 6.58 -2.81
CA THR A 34 6.31 7.72 -2.31
C THR A 34 4.80 7.44 -2.38
N PRO A 35 3.97 8.07 -1.53
CA PRO A 35 2.51 8.00 -1.61
C PRO A 35 1.96 8.32 -3.00
N GLU A 36 2.61 9.24 -3.72
CA GLU A 36 2.25 9.63 -5.08
C GLU A 36 2.52 8.50 -6.08
N GLN A 37 3.68 7.84 -5.99
CA GLN A 37 3.99 6.66 -6.81
C GLN A 37 3.04 5.51 -6.52
N LEU A 38 2.66 5.31 -5.25
CA LEU A 38 1.65 4.31 -4.89
C LEU A 38 0.31 4.61 -5.55
N LYS A 39 -0.17 5.87 -5.48
CA LYS A 39 -1.42 6.29 -6.11
C LYS A 39 -1.38 6.14 -7.63
N ALA A 40 -0.25 6.50 -8.25
CA ALA A 40 -0.05 6.34 -9.69
C ALA A 40 -0.09 4.86 -10.11
N ALA A 41 0.62 3.99 -9.38
CA ALA A 41 0.63 2.56 -9.64
C ALA A 41 -0.77 1.95 -9.42
N VAL A 42 -1.47 2.30 -8.34
CA VAL A 42 -2.86 1.88 -8.12
C VAL A 42 -3.79 2.36 -9.24
N GLY A 43 -3.58 3.55 -9.78
CA GLY A 43 -4.33 4.05 -10.93
C GLY A 43 -4.02 3.30 -12.23
N ALA A 44 -2.81 2.77 -12.39
CA ALA A 44 -2.38 2.06 -13.58
C ALA A 44 -2.80 0.58 -13.61
N VAL A 45 -2.69 -0.12 -12.48
CA VAL A 45 -2.93 -1.58 -12.40
C VAL A 45 -4.07 -1.98 -11.47
N GLY A 46 -4.75 -1.01 -10.85
CA GLY A 46 -5.81 -1.24 -9.87
C GLY A 46 -5.30 -1.31 -8.43
N ASN A 47 -6.22 -1.45 -7.49
CA ASN A 47 -5.91 -1.44 -6.06
C ASN A 47 -5.39 -2.78 -5.53
N GLU A 48 -5.04 -3.74 -6.38
CA GLU A 48 -4.46 -5.01 -5.94
C GLU A 48 -2.99 -4.83 -5.55
N ALA A 49 -2.66 -5.19 -4.31
CA ALA A 49 -1.31 -5.00 -3.76
C ALA A 49 -0.25 -5.76 -4.56
N ALA A 50 -0.57 -6.99 -5.02
CA ALA A 50 0.34 -7.80 -5.82
C ALA A 50 0.60 -7.18 -7.20
N ALA A 51 -0.43 -6.65 -7.86
CA ALA A 51 -0.30 -6.00 -9.15
C ALA A 51 0.51 -4.70 -9.02
N VAL A 52 0.21 -3.89 -8.00
CA VAL A 52 0.94 -2.64 -7.72
C VAL A 52 2.40 -2.91 -7.40
N GLU A 53 2.71 -3.92 -6.58
CA GLU A 53 4.09 -4.31 -6.31
C GLU A 53 4.82 -4.74 -7.58
N ALA A 54 4.18 -5.57 -8.42
CA ALA A 54 4.76 -6.02 -9.69
C ALA A 54 5.02 -4.83 -10.64
N HIS A 55 4.09 -3.89 -10.73
CA HIS A 55 4.24 -2.67 -11.53
C HIS A 55 5.38 -1.78 -11.02
N LEU A 56 5.45 -1.55 -9.70
CA LEU A 56 6.52 -0.76 -9.09
C LEU A 56 7.89 -1.41 -9.25
N LYS A 57 7.96 -2.75 -9.25
CA LYS A 57 9.20 -3.50 -9.51
C LYS A 57 9.63 -3.48 -10.97
N GLN A 58 8.68 -3.42 -11.91
CA GLN A 58 8.97 -3.33 -13.35
C GLN A 58 9.36 -1.92 -13.80
N SER A 59 8.88 -0.89 -13.12
CA SER A 59 9.16 0.51 -13.42
C SER A 59 10.47 1.03 -12.81
N ARG A 60 11.31 0.14 -12.27
CA ARG A 60 12.62 0.45 -11.67
C ARG A 60 13.76 0.11 -12.63
#